data_AF-A0A976Q7K9-F1
#
_entry.id   AF-A0A976Q7K9-F1
#
_cell.length_a   1.000
_cell.length_b   1.000
_cell.length_c   1.000
_cell.angle_alpha   90.00
_cell.angle_beta   90.00
_cell.angle_gamma   90.00
#
_symmetry.space_group_name_H-M   'P 1'
#
loop_
_entity.id
_entity.type
_entity.pdbx_description
1 polymer ?
#
loop_
_entity_poly.entity_id
_entity_poly.type
_entity_poly.pdbx_seq_one_letter_code
_entity_poly.pdbx_strand_id
1 'polypeptide(L)'
;MLLCMALWMPQLLKAQKLPAKTTTLIYIDQYKDIAVAEMKRTGIPASITLAQGIIESNSGESNLAANFNNHFGIKCKSDWKGETTNQDDDT
;
A
#
# COMPACT_ATOMS: atom_id res chain seq x y z
N MET A 1 -46.53 -38.10 21.56
CA MET A 1 -46.51 -36.94 22.48
C MET A 1 -45.05 -36.60 22.76
N LEU A 2 -44.63 -35.45 22.24
CA LEU A 2 -43.46 -34.67 22.67
C LEU A 2 -42.09 -35.40 22.68
N LEU A 3 -41.50 -35.56 21.50
CA LEU A 3 -40.04 -35.68 21.38
C LEU A 3 -39.51 -34.52 20.51
N CYS A 4 -39.20 -33.42 21.21
CA CYS A 4 -38.03 -32.57 20.99
C CYS A 4 -37.79 -32.02 19.56
N MET A 5 -38.68 -31.15 19.08
CA MET A 5 -38.35 -30.13 18.07
C MET A 5 -37.60 -28.94 18.72
N ALA A 6 -36.46 -29.20 19.37
CA ALA A 6 -35.63 -28.15 19.98
C ALA A 6 -34.16 -28.24 19.52
N LEU A 7 -33.95 -28.78 18.31
CA LEU A 7 -32.69 -28.66 17.59
C LEU A 7 -32.85 -27.69 16.40
N TRP A 8 -33.57 -26.59 16.62
CA TRP A 8 -33.46 -25.45 15.71
C TRP A 8 -32.20 -24.70 16.14
N MET A 9 -31.11 -24.99 15.43
CA MET A 9 -29.82 -24.34 15.61
C MET A 9 -29.98 -22.85 15.90
N PRO A 10 -29.52 -22.31 17.04
CA PRO A 10 -29.03 -20.96 17.00
C PRO A 10 -27.74 -21.05 16.20
N GLN A 11 -27.83 -20.86 14.88
CA GLN A 11 -26.68 -20.38 14.12
C GLN A 11 -26.35 -19.02 14.72
N LEU A 12 -25.52 -19.08 15.77
CA LEU A 12 -24.78 -17.97 16.32
C LEU A 12 -24.22 -17.21 15.12
N LEU A 13 -24.71 -15.99 14.94
CA LEU A 13 -24.10 -15.00 14.07
C LEU A 13 -22.64 -14.85 14.50
N LYS A 14 -21.75 -15.67 13.93
CA LYS A 14 -20.32 -15.40 14.02
C LYS A 14 -20.13 -14.10 13.26
N ALA A 15 -19.82 -13.02 13.98
CA ALA A 15 -19.41 -11.78 13.36
C ALA A 15 -18.22 -12.10 12.42
N GLN A 16 -18.44 -12.01 11.12
CA GLN A 16 -17.35 -12.13 10.15
C GLN A 16 -16.45 -10.91 10.35
N LYS A 17 -15.25 -11.14 10.87
CA LYS A 17 -14.22 -10.11 10.96
C LYS A 17 -13.96 -9.60 9.54
N LEU A 18 -14.15 -8.31 9.29
CA LEU A 18 -13.84 -7.73 7.98
C LEU A 18 -12.39 -8.08 7.62
N PRO A 19 -12.11 -8.41 6.35
CA PRO A 19 -10.75 -8.68 5.91
C PRO A 19 -9.90 -7.44 6.22
N ALA A 20 -8.70 -7.67 6.77
CA ALA A 20 -7.75 -6.59 6.98
C ALA A 20 -7.42 -5.93 5.64
N LYS A 21 -7.25 -4.61 5.65
CA LYS A 21 -6.85 -3.84 4.46
C LYS A 21 -5.49 -4.35 3.97
N THR A 22 -5.36 -4.58 2.66
CA THR A 22 -4.07 -5.00 2.07
C THR A 22 -3.06 -3.85 2.16
N THR A 23 -1.77 -4.18 2.14
CA THR A 23 -0.67 -3.18 2.10
C THR A 23 -0.84 -2.22 0.93
N THR A 24 -1.23 -2.73 -0.25
CA THR A 24 -1.53 -1.90 -1.42
C THR A 24 -2.65 -0.91 -1.18
N LEU A 25 -3.75 -1.32 -0.53
CA LEU A 25 -4.85 -0.41 -0.22
C LEU A 25 -4.45 0.63 0.84
N ILE A 26 -3.57 0.28 1.77
CA ILE A 26 -2.98 1.22 2.74
C ILE A 26 -2.12 2.25 1.98
N TYR A 27 -1.24 1.79 1.10
CA TYR A 27 -0.38 2.63 0.28
C TYR A 27 -1.18 3.63 -0.58
N ILE A 28 -2.22 3.14 -1.27
CA ILE A 28 -3.11 4.01 -2.05
C ILE A 28 -3.72 5.09 -1.17
N ASP A 29 -4.23 4.72 0.00
CA ASP A 29 -4.89 5.67 0.90
C ASP A 29 -3.94 6.73 1.45
N GLN A 30 -2.68 6.35 1.69
CA GLN A 30 -1.61 7.24 2.14
C GLN A 30 -1.17 8.23 1.05
N TYR A 31 -1.04 7.77 -0.21
CA TYR A 31 -0.41 8.57 -1.27
C TYR A 31 -1.38 9.15 -2.31
N LYS A 32 -2.67 8.79 -2.29
CA LYS A 32 -3.66 9.25 -3.30
C LYS A 32 -3.74 10.77 -3.43
N ASP A 33 -3.67 11.50 -2.33
CA ASP A 33 -3.84 12.96 -2.36
C ASP A 33 -2.63 13.65 -3.01
N ILE A 34 -1.42 13.15 -2.72
CA ILE A 34 -0.18 13.59 -3.37
C ILE A 34 -0.22 13.22 -4.85
N ALA A 35 -0.62 12.00 -5.20
CA ALA A 35 -0.73 11.59 -6.61
C ALA A 35 -1.73 12.45 -7.39
N VAL A 36 -2.85 12.85 -6.78
CA VAL A 36 -3.83 13.78 -7.37
C VAL A 36 -3.27 15.20 -7.50
N ALA A 37 -2.52 15.67 -6.51
CA ALA A 37 -1.85 16.97 -6.61
C ALA A 37 -0.83 16.99 -7.76
N GLU A 38 -0.01 15.95 -7.87
CA GLU A 38 0.98 15.80 -8.93
C GLU A 38 0.33 15.62 -10.30
N MET A 39 -0.81 14.94 -10.38
CA MET A 39 -1.62 14.87 -11.59
C MET A 39 -2.05 16.25 -12.07
N LYS A 40 -2.51 17.12 -11.16
CA LYS A 40 -2.89 18.50 -11.50
C LYS A 40 -1.69 19.34 -11.93
N ARG A 41 -0.53 19.13 -11.29
CA ARG A 41 0.71 19.87 -11.56
C ARG A 41 1.37 19.49 -12.88
N THR A 42 1.36 18.20 -13.22
CA THR A 42 2.15 17.63 -14.32
C THR A 42 1.31 17.14 -15.50
N GLY A 43 0.02 16.88 -15.30
CA GLY A 43 -0.86 16.25 -16.28
C GLY A 43 -0.78 14.72 -16.33
N ILE A 44 0.09 14.08 -15.53
CA ILE A 44 0.18 12.61 -15.47
C ILE A 44 -0.94 12.05 -14.58
N PRO A 45 -1.80 11.14 -15.07
CA PRO A 45 -2.89 10.59 -14.27
C PRO A 45 -2.41 10.03 -12.93
N ALA A 46 -3.12 10.37 -11.85
CA ALA A 46 -2.78 9.93 -10.48
C ALA A 46 -2.68 8.40 -10.38
N SER A 47 -3.50 7.68 -11.15
CA SER A 47 -3.47 6.22 -11.24
C SER A 47 -2.15 5.67 -11.78
N ILE A 48 -1.50 6.34 -12.74
CA ILE A 48 -0.21 5.92 -13.29
C ILE A 48 0.88 6.10 -12.23
N THR A 49 0.90 7.25 -11.55
CA THR A 49 1.85 7.54 -10.46
C THR A 49 1.69 6.56 -9.30
N LEU A 50 0.44 6.29 -8.87
CA LEU A 50 0.17 5.31 -7.81
C LEU A 50 0.56 3.89 -8.23
N ALA A 51 0.23 3.48 -9.47
CA ALA A 51 0.58 2.15 -9.96
C ALA A 51 2.09 1.93 -9.98
N GLN A 52 2.86 2.92 -10.47
CA GLN A 52 4.32 2.89 -10.43
C GLN A 52 4.83 2.84 -8.99
N GLY A 53 4.34 3.72 -8.11
CA GLY A 53 4.75 3.72 -6.70
C GLY A 53 4.48 2.37 -6.03
N ILE A 54 3.34 1.74 -6.28
CA ILE A 54 2.99 0.42 -5.75
C ILE A 54 3.98 -0.65 -6.22
N ILE A 55 4.31 -0.68 -7.51
CA ILE A 55 5.19 -1.72 -8.08
C ILE A 55 6.62 -1.52 -7.61
N GLU A 56 7.17 -0.33 -7.80
CA GLU A 56 8.59 -0.04 -7.51
C GLU A 56 8.93 -0.07 -6.02
N SER A 57 7.94 0.20 -5.15
CA SER A 57 8.15 0.19 -3.70
C SER A 57 7.59 -1.03 -2.97
N ASN A 58 7.08 -2.05 -3.69
CA ASN A 58 6.35 -3.17 -3.08
C ASN A 58 5.23 -2.69 -2.14
N SER A 59 4.37 -1.79 -2.62
CA SER A 59 3.34 -1.12 -1.81
C SER A 59 3.89 -0.40 -0.56
N GLY A 60 5.10 0.17 -0.65
CA GLY A 60 5.77 0.89 0.43
C GLY A 60 6.65 0.04 1.34
N GLU A 61 6.68 -1.28 1.15
CA GLU A 61 7.41 -2.22 2.02
C GLU A 61 8.87 -2.44 1.60
N SER A 62 9.34 -1.86 0.50
CA SER A 62 10.76 -1.96 0.13
C SER A 62 11.64 -1.21 1.14
N ASN A 63 12.89 -1.66 1.33
CA ASN A 63 13.83 -1.01 2.24
C ASN A 63 14.02 0.49 1.92
N LEU A 64 14.13 0.82 0.62
CA LEU A 64 14.24 2.22 0.15
C LEU A 64 13.00 3.05 0.51
N ALA A 65 11.80 2.51 0.35
CA ALA A 65 10.57 3.23 0.66
C ALA A 65 10.35 3.37 2.16
N ALA A 66 10.46 2.27 2.91
CA ALA A 66 10.16 2.23 4.34
C ALA A 66 11.14 3.05 5.19
N ASN A 67 12.43 3.01 4.86
CA ASN A 67 13.48 3.62 5.69
C ASN A 67 14.01 4.95 5.13
N PHE A 68 13.83 5.22 3.83
CA PHE A 68 14.45 6.37 3.16
C PHE A 68 13.48 7.19 2.31
N ASN A 69 12.17 6.89 2.35
CA ASN A 69 11.13 7.55 1.53
C ASN A 69 11.43 7.56 0.02
N ASN A 70 12.25 6.61 -0.45
CA ASN A 70 12.63 6.49 -1.86
C ASN A 70 11.81 5.38 -2.53
N HIS A 71 10.63 5.75 -3.02
CA HIS A 71 9.66 4.82 -3.61
C HIS A 71 10.02 4.32 -5.01
N PHE A 72 10.92 5.01 -5.71
CA PHE A 72 11.18 4.78 -7.13
C PHE A 72 12.64 4.40 -7.40
N GLY A 73 13.42 4.09 -6.35
CA GLY A 73 14.84 3.74 -6.50
C GLY A 73 15.66 4.85 -7.16
N ILE A 74 15.33 6.12 -6.90
CA ILE A 74 16.03 7.25 -7.54
C ILE A 74 17.46 7.29 -7.02
N LYS A 75 18.42 7.08 -7.93
CA LYS A 75 19.85 7.12 -7.63
C LYS A 75 20.34 8.55 -7.46
N CYS A 76 21.27 8.76 -6.54
CA CYS A 76 21.93 10.05 -6.36
C CYS A 76 22.78 10.38 -7.60
N LYS A 77 22.61 11.59 -8.12
CA LYS A 77 23.46 12.16 -9.19
C LYS A 77 24.51 13.10 -8.58
N SER A 78 25.46 13.57 -9.38
CA SER A 78 26.57 14.44 -8.92
C SER A 78 26.12 15.77 -8.31
N ASP A 79 24.93 16.24 -8.69
CA ASP A 79 24.29 17.45 -8.20
C ASP A 79 23.43 17.23 -6.93
N TRP A 80 23.20 15.99 -6.50
CA TRP A 80 22.50 15.72 -5.25
C TRP A 80 23.33 16.17 -4.03
N LYS A 81 22.71 16.94 -3.15
CA LYS A 81 23.32 17.47 -1.91
C LYS A 81 22.58 17.07 -0.63
N GLY A 82 21.52 16.28 -0.75
CA GLY A 82 20.73 15.80 0.38
C GLY A 82 21.31 14.53 1.01
N GLU A 83 20.52 13.91 1.89
CA GLU A 83 20.87 12.63 2.50
C GLU A 83 21.00 11.52 1.45
N THR A 84 21.90 10.57 1.71
CA THR A 84 22.21 9.47 0.79
C THR A 84 22.20 8.15 1.55
N THR A 85 21.77 7.10 0.88
CA THR A 85 21.94 5.72 1.35
C THR A 85 22.54 4.88 0.22
N ASN A 86 23.28 3.83 0.57
CA ASN A 86 23.78 2.86 -0.39
C ASN A 86 22.89 1.62 -0.30
N GLN A 87 22.45 1.12 -1.44
CA GLN A 87 21.71 -0.13 -1.55
C GLN A 87 22.23 -0.88 -2.78
N ASP A 88 22.60 -2.12 -2.57
CA ASP A 88 23.04 -3.02 -3.64
C ASP A 88 21.80 -3.58 -4.33
N ASP A 89 21.65 -3.33 -5.63
CA ASP A 89 20.49 -3.76 -6.42
C ASP A 89 20.55 -5.26 -6.80
N ASP A 90 21.70 -5.92 -6.56
CA ASP A 90 22.01 -7.28 -6.99
C ASP A 90 21.85 -8.36 -5.89
N THR A 91 21.47 -7.97 -4.65
CA THR A 91 21.22 -8.90 -3.53
C THR A 91 20.04 -8.47 -2.68
#